data_AF-A0AAN8GGQ4-F1
#
_entry.id   AF-A0AAN8GGQ4-F1
#
_cell.length_a   1.000
_cell.length_b   1.000
_cell.length_c   1.000
_cell.angle_alpha   90.00
_cell.angle_beta   90.00
_cell.angle_gamma   90.00
#
_symmetry.space_group_name_H-M   'P 1'
#
loop_
_entity.id
_entity.type
_entity.pdbx_description
1 polymer ?
#
loop_
_entity_poly.entity_id
_entity_poly.type
_entity_poly.pdbx_seq_one_letter_code
_entity_poly.pdbx_strand_id
1 'polypeptide(L)'
;MTQLKLQLVLLCTLVAVTTGQKKMFCYYNAEAQYRRGIGRFVPSDIDPTLCTHIVYSFANVSGLELTDVNSNDRTPGGLYEQTIALKQKNPDLKILLAVGGWEIGSEPFKELASTWQNRNTFSKNVVKYLRQYGFDGLDMDWEFPGTRGSPPEDKYKFTDLMRQLQNEFTQEAAATGNDKLLLTLATASGTYYINQSYQPRELISTLDYMLLMTYNYHGGWENTTGHHTGLWPNSIDKPGERRELNIDWSVDYWLDKGMPKDRLIMGLSSYGMSYTLNFTNQNGVGAPAKGNGNVGTYTNERGILAYYEICENLQYKGWNQRYIAEQDSPYAFGGDQWVGFDNQDSIAIKAQYAKQKDLGGAMLWSVETDDFKGTCGEGLYPLLKRVNGIIRDGQTGSSGTQGSGNKGSGGNFGGSNGGGNLGDGSSGTVGGNIGGGNNGFGGGNVGGGNGWGNGGGGNNWGNGGGGNNGNNWGNGGGGNNWGIGDGSFGGGGGSFSCASVGTGNHANPSNCASFFVCSETDDGYRQDELYCPAGLGFNDFIKACDWTDNC
;
A
#
# COMPACT_ATOMS: atom_id res chain seq x y z
N MET A 1 -14.55 -21.82 -73.23
CA MET A 1 -14.23 -22.42 -71.92
C MET A 1 -13.01 -21.71 -71.36
N THR A 2 -13.21 -20.73 -70.49
CA THR A 2 -12.11 -20.04 -69.81
C THR A 2 -12.63 -19.70 -68.42
N GLN A 3 -12.18 -20.48 -67.43
CA GLN A 3 -12.60 -20.35 -66.04
C GLN A 3 -11.95 -19.13 -65.40
N LEU A 4 -12.78 -18.28 -64.79
CA LEU A 4 -12.36 -17.20 -63.91
C LEU A 4 -12.21 -17.77 -62.49
N LYS A 5 -10.97 -17.96 -62.02
CA LYS A 5 -10.70 -18.32 -60.62
C LYS A 5 -10.69 -17.04 -59.79
N LEU A 6 -11.72 -16.87 -58.96
CA LEU A 6 -11.79 -15.85 -57.91
C LEU A 6 -11.00 -16.38 -56.70
N GLN A 7 -9.80 -15.87 -56.46
CA GLN A 7 -9.07 -16.13 -55.21
C GLN A 7 -9.51 -15.11 -54.16
N LEU A 8 -10.25 -15.59 -53.18
CA LEU A 8 -10.59 -14.86 -51.95
C LEU A 8 -9.36 -14.92 -51.03
N VAL A 9 -8.62 -13.83 -50.90
CA VAL A 9 -7.56 -13.71 -49.89
C VAL A 9 -8.22 -13.32 -48.57
N LEU A 10 -8.39 -14.30 -47.68
CA LEU A 10 -8.83 -14.09 -46.31
C LEU A 10 -7.66 -13.49 -45.52
N LEU A 11 -7.63 -12.15 -45.41
CA LEU A 11 -6.68 -11.45 -44.55
C LEU A 11 -7.14 -11.64 -43.09
N CYS A 12 -6.69 -12.73 -42.45
CA CYS A 12 -6.77 -12.87 -41.00
C CYS A 12 -5.76 -11.90 -40.37
N THR A 13 -6.17 -10.68 -40.10
CA THR A 13 -5.44 -9.80 -39.18
C THR A 13 -5.53 -10.42 -37.78
N LEU A 14 -4.49 -11.15 -37.40
CA LEU A 14 -4.16 -11.38 -35.99
C LEU A 14 -3.91 -10.00 -35.38
N VAL A 15 -4.96 -9.40 -34.80
CA VAL A 15 -4.77 -8.34 -33.82
C VAL A 15 -4.16 -9.03 -32.62
N ALA A 16 -2.83 -9.03 -32.55
CA ALA A 16 -2.14 -9.27 -31.30
C ALA A 16 -2.62 -8.15 -30.37
N VAL A 17 -3.59 -8.45 -29.51
CA VAL A 17 -3.88 -7.60 -28.36
C VAL A 17 -2.62 -7.69 -27.51
N THR A 18 -1.72 -6.73 -27.68
CA THR A 18 -0.66 -6.49 -26.71
C THR A 18 -1.38 -6.01 -25.46
N THR A 19 -1.72 -6.94 -24.57
CA THR A 19 -2.20 -6.58 -23.24
C THR A 19 -1.06 -5.81 -22.59
N GLY A 20 -1.29 -4.51 -22.34
CA GLY A 20 -0.30 -3.67 -21.67
C GLY A 20 0.14 -4.33 -20.38
N GLN A 21 1.43 -4.27 -20.09
CA GLN A 21 1.99 -4.89 -18.89
C GLN A 21 1.28 -4.35 -17.65
N LYS A 22 0.62 -5.24 -16.90
CA LYS A 22 -0.08 -4.91 -15.66
C LYS A 22 0.87 -4.30 -14.64
N LYS A 23 0.37 -3.34 -13.87
CA LYS A 23 1.16 -2.57 -12.90
C LYS A 23 1.05 -3.16 -11.50
N MET A 24 2.15 -3.11 -10.77
CA MET A 24 2.19 -3.29 -9.32
C MET A 24 2.70 -1.99 -8.70
N PHE A 25 1.80 -1.27 -8.03
CA PHE A 25 2.11 -0.07 -7.25
C PHE A 25 2.36 -0.46 -5.80
N CYS A 26 3.41 0.09 -5.20
CA CYS A 26 3.85 -0.26 -3.85
C CYS A 26 4.02 1.02 -3.05
N TYR A 27 3.13 1.28 -2.10
CA TYR A 27 3.30 2.39 -1.19
C TYR A 27 4.37 2.06 -0.15
N TYR A 28 5.29 3.00 0.05
CA TYR A 28 6.33 2.96 1.07
C TYR A 28 6.12 4.13 2.04
N ASN A 29 5.69 3.85 3.27
CA ASN A 29 5.62 4.86 4.31
C ASN A 29 7.00 5.09 4.94
N ALA A 30 7.60 6.23 4.64
CA ALA A 30 8.94 6.60 5.08
C ALA A 30 9.08 6.76 6.60
N GLU A 31 8.00 7.02 7.34
CA GLU A 31 8.04 7.10 8.80
C GLU A 31 8.32 5.73 9.46
N ALA A 32 8.17 4.62 8.72
CA ALA A 32 8.50 3.30 9.23
C ALA A 32 10.00 3.10 9.56
N GLN A 33 10.85 4.03 9.15
CA GLN A 33 12.24 4.11 9.62
C GLN A 33 12.36 4.24 11.14
N TYR A 34 11.33 4.78 11.81
CA TYR A 34 11.31 5.02 13.25
C TYR A 34 10.69 3.87 14.06
N ARG A 35 10.09 2.87 13.39
CA ARG A 35 9.56 1.68 14.07
C ARG A 35 10.69 0.92 14.75
N ARG A 36 10.35 0.21 15.83
CA ARG A 36 11.33 -0.53 16.65
C ARG A 36 11.51 -1.96 16.14
N GLY A 37 12.67 -2.55 16.42
CA GLY A 37 12.95 -3.97 16.18
C GLY A 37 12.67 -4.39 14.73
N ILE A 38 11.94 -5.49 14.56
CA ILE A 38 11.62 -6.04 13.23
C ILE A 38 10.72 -5.12 12.39
N GLY A 39 10.04 -4.15 13.00
CA GLY A 39 9.18 -3.21 12.29
C GLY A 39 9.94 -2.08 11.60
N ARG A 40 11.22 -1.86 11.91
CA ARG A 40 12.04 -0.82 11.27
C ARG A 40 12.20 -1.14 9.79
N PHE A 41 11.81 -0.20 8.93
CA PHE A 41 11.87 -0.35 7.48
C PHE A 41 12.54 0.86 6.83
N VAL A 42 13.47 0.62 5.91
CA VAL A 42 14.19 1.65 5.14
C VAL A 42 14.24 1.26 3.66
N PRO A 43 14.64 2.17 2.74
CA PRO A 43 14.60 1.88 1.30
C PRO A 43 15.43 0.65 0.89
N SER A 44 16.51 0.32 1.62
CA SER A 44 17.32 -0.86 1.34
C SER A 44 16.63 -2.19 1.64
N ASP A 45 15.52 -2.19 2.38
CA ASP A 45 14.68 -3.38 2.59
C ASP A 45 13.85 -3.69 1.33
N ILE A 46 13.48 -2.68 0.54
CA ILE A 46 12.62 -2.84 -0.64
C ILE A 46 13.33 -3.69 -1.71
N ASP A 47 12.69 -4.79 -2.11
CA ASP A 47 13.04 -5.51 -3.34
C ASP A 47 12.43 -4.76 -4.56
N PRO A 48 13.25 -4.09 -5.38
CA PRO A 48 12.74 -3.25 -6.47
C PRO A 48 12.19 -4.05 -7.64
N THR A 49 12.29 -5.39 -7.64
CA THR A 49 11.75 -6.25 -8.70
C THR A 49 10.29 -6.64 -8.47
N LEU A 50 9.81 -6.53 -7.22
CA LEU A 50 8.43 -6.84 -6.83
C LEU A 50 7.43 -5.77 -7.24
N CYS A 51 7.90 -4.57 -7.57
CA CYS A 51 7.07 -3.42 -7.88
C CYS A 51 7.42 -2.88 -9.27
N THR A 52 6.41 -2.39 -9.99
CA THR A 52 6.63 -1.58 -11.21
C THR A 52 6.71 -0.10 -10.88
N HIS A 53 6.03 0.29 -9.80
CA HIS A 53 5.96 1.65 -9.30
C HIS A 53 6.11 1.62 -7.78
N ILE A 54 7.02 2.42 -7.24
CA ILE A 54 7.03 2.74 -5.80
C ILE A 54 6.38 4.11 -5.63
N VAL A 55 5.50 4.23 -4.65
CA VAL A 55 4.93 5.50 -4.23
C VAL A 55 5.53 5.84 -2.87
N TYR A 56 6.40 6.85 -2.84
CA TYR A 56 7.02 7.33 -1.61
C TYR A 56 6.00 8.17 -0.84
N SER A 57 5.65 7.73 0.37
CA SER A 57 4.69 8.40 1.25
C SER A 57 5.40 8.94 2.50
N PHE A 58 5.38 10.24 2.77
CA PHE A 58 4.73 11.32 2.02
C PHE A 58 5.63 12.56 1.92
N ALA A 59 5.32 13.43 0.97
CA ALA A 59 5.60 14.85 1.06
C ALA A 59 4.46 15.59 1.77
N ASN A 60 4.80 16.70 2.38
CA ASN A 60 3.87 17.65 2.99
C ASN A 60 3.68 18.87 2.05
N VAL A 61 2.78 19.77 2.43
CA VAL A 61 2.52 21.03 1.74
C VAL A 61 2.75 22.18 2.72
N SER A 62 3.53 23.17 2.29
CA SER A 62 3.66 24.45 2.98
C SER A 62 3.43 25.59 2.01
N GLY A 63 2.31 26.31 2.17
CA GLY A 63 1.87 27.32 1.21
C GLY A 63 1.59 26.71 -0.17
N LEU A 64 2.43 27.06 -1.15
CA LEU A 64 2.32 26.59 -2.55
C LEU A 64 3.51 25.71 -2.98
N GLU A 65 4.19 25.09 -2.01
CA GLU A 65 5.38 24.26 -2.23
C GLU A 65 5.16 22.87 -1.62
N LEU A 66 5.79 21.86 -2.24
CA LEU A 66 6.01 20.57 -1.58
C LEU A 66 7.16 20.70 -0.57
N THR A 67 7.02 20.05 0.57
CA THR A 67 8.06 19.98 1.60
C THR A 67 8.25 18.54 2.08
N ASP A 68 9.41 18.26 2.66
CA ASP A 68 9.68 16.98 3.32
C ASP A 68 8.83 16.78 4.58
N VAL A 69 8.59 15.51 4.93
CA VAL A 69 8.00 15.11 6.21
C VAL A 69 9.11 14.75 7.20
N ASN A 70 10.11 13.98 6.73
CA ASN A 70 11.23 13.57 7.55
C ASN A 70 12.43 14.48 7.32
N SER A 71 13.14 14.81 8.40
CA SER A 71 14.34 15.66 8.35
C SER A 71 15.47 15.10 7.49
N ASN A 72 15.46 13.79 7.23
CA ASN A 72 16.43 13.08 6.39
C ASN A 72 15.89 12.70 5.00
N ASP A 73 14.72 13.19 4.58
CA ASP A 73 14.19 12.92 3.24
C ASP A 73 15.12 13.47 2.15
N ARG A 74 15.48 14.76 2.28
CA ARG A 74 16.18 15.54 1.24
C ARG A 74 17.70 15.66 1.45
N THR A 75 18.22 15.15 2.56
CA THR A 75 19.66 15.24 2.86
C THR A 75 20.46 14.39 1.88
N PRO A 76 21.73 14.71 1.59
CA PRO A 76 22.61 13.81 0.85
C PRO A 76 22.68 12.42 1.53
N GLY A 77 22.50 11.35 0.75
CA GLY A 77 22.34 9.99 1.26
C GLY A 77 21.05 9.75 2.04
N GLY A 78 20.08 10.67 1.97
CA GLY A 78 18.79 10.62 2.63
C GLY A 78 17.81 9.66 1.97
N LEU A 79 16.57 9.64 2.46
CA LEU A 79 15.58 8.65 2.04
C LEU A 79 15.14 8.82 0.58
N TYR A 80 15.06 10.05 0.06
CA TYR A 80 14.75 10.26 -1.36
C TYR A 80 15.86 9.65 -2.23
N GLU A 81 17.12 10.01 -1.97
CA GLU A 81 18.25 9.51 -2.76
C GLU A 81 18.35 7.97 -2.71
N GLN A 82 18.21 7.38 -1.52
CA GLN A 82 18.20 5.92 -1.34
C GLN A 82 17.04 5.24 -2.08
N THR A 83 15.84 5.83 -2.05
CA THR A 83 14.69 5.26 -2.77
C THR A 83 14.90 5.37 -4.28
N ILE A 84 15.36 6.52 -4.77
CA ILE A 84 15.65 6.73 -6.20
C ILE A 84 16.75 5.79 -6.71
N ALA A 85 17.75 5.49 -5.87
CA ALA A 85 18.82 4.54 -6.20
C ALA A 85 18.32 3.11 -6.46
N LEU A 86 17.09 2.75 -6.04
CA LEU A 86 16.48 1.46 -6.39
C LEU A 86 16.34 1.27 -7.91
N LYS A 87 16.23 2.36 -8.68
CA LYS A 87 16.24 2.31 -10.16
C LYS A 87 17.55 1.77 -10.74
N GLN A 88 18.65 1.79 -9.98
CA GLN A 88 19.92 1.17 -10.42
C GLN A 88 19.83 -0.36 -10.45
N LYS A 89 19.01 -0.96 -9.58
CA LYS A 89 18.74 -2.40 -9.54
C LYS A 89 17.62 -2.80 -10.52
N ASN A 90 16.65 -1.92 -10.76
CA ASN A 90 15.58 -2.11 -11.72
C ASN A 90 15.37 -0.81 -12.55
N PRO A 91 16.01 -0.68 -13.72
CA PRO A 91 15.91 0.54 -14.53
C PRO A 91 14.51 0.89 -15.05
N ASP A 92 13.60 -0.09 -15.12
CA ASP A 92 12.21 0.11 -15.55
C ASP A 92 11.31 0.62 -14.42
N LEU A 93 11.80 0.59 -13.18
CA LEU A 93 11.05 1.04 -12.00
C LEU A 93 10.75 2.54 -12.09
N LYS A 94 9.49 2.91 -11.81
CA LYS A 94 9.08 4.30 -11.63
C LYS A 94 8.87 4.60 -10.16
N ILE A 95 9.25 5.79 -9.72
CA ILE A 95 9.11 6.21 -8.33
C ILE A 95 8.36 7.53 -8.28
N LEU A 96 7.18 7.52 -7.69
CA LEU A 96 6.33 8.69 -7.50
C LEU A 96 6.47 9.21 -6.07
N LEU A 97 6.25 10.51 -5.90
CA LEU A 97 6.10 11.13 -4.59
C LEU A 97 4.62 11.36 -4.30
N ALA A 98 4.09 10.78 -3.23
CA ALA A 98 2.74 11.08 -2.76
C ALA A 98 2.73 12.33 -1.90
N VAL A 99 1.75 13.21 -2.12
CA VAL A 99 1.49 14.38 -1.28
C VAL A 99 0.09 14.27 -0.69
N GLY A 100 -0.01 14.30 0.65
CA GLY A 100 -1.28 14.16 1.33
C GLY A 100 -1.26 13.14 2.45
N GLY A 101 -2.23 12.23 2.40
CA GLY A 101 -2.53 11.25 3.43
C GLY A 101 -3.50 11.76 4.48
N TRP A 102 -3.93 10.86 5.35
CA TRP A 102 -4.89 11.18 6.41
C TRP A 102 -4.40 12.25 7.38
N GLU A 103 -3.13 12.20 7.81
CA GLU A 103 -2.61 13.01 8.93
C GLU A 103 -2.47 14.51 8.64
N ILE A 104 -2.10 14.90 7.41
CA ILE A 104 -1.95 16.32 7.03
C ILE A 104 -3.30 17.08 7.05
N GLY A 105 -4.41 16.36 6.92
CA GLY A 105 -5.73 16.98 6.86
C GLY A 105 -6.00 17.74 5.56
N SER A 106 -7.11 18.47 5.54
CA SER A 106 -7.54 19.23 4.35
C SER A 106 -7.00 20.66 4.30
N GLU A 107 -6.50 21.20 5.42
CA GLU A 107 -6.21 22.65 5.51
C GLU A 107 -5.18 23.12 4.50
N PRO A 108 -4.01 22.46 4.34
CA PRO A 108 -3.00 22.91 3.39
C PRO A 108 -3.49 22.91 1.94
N PHE A 109 -4.38 21.99 1.58
CA PHE A 109 -4.92 21.87 0.23
C PHE A 109 -5.95 22.96 -0.12
N LYS A 110 -6.70 23.47 0.86
CA LYS A 110 -7.70 24.52 0.62
C LYS A 110 -7.06 25.78 0.02
N GLU A 111 -5.92 26.21 0.56
CA GLU A 111 -5.23 27.41 0.11
C GLU A 111 -4.65 27.21 -1.30
N LEU A 112 -3.91 26.13 -1.54
CA LEU A 112 -3.27 25.91 -2.85
C LEU A 112 -4.30 25.68 -3.96
N ALA A 113 -5.43 25.04 -3.66
CA ALA A 113 -6.50 24.80 -4.63
C ALA A 113 -7.36 26.05 -4.90
N SER A 114 -7.30 27.08 -4.05
CA SER A 114 -8.29 28.19 -4.00
C SER A 114 -8.43 29.00 -5.28
N THR A 115 -7.32 29.34 -5.95
CA THR A 115 -7.30 30.23 -7.13
C THR A 115 -6.53 29.60 -8.28
N TRP A 116 -6.77 30.09 -9.50
CA TRP A 116 -5.99 29.67 -10.67
C TRP A 116 -4.49 29.95 -10.47
N GLN A 117 -4.13 31.09 -9.90
CA GLN A 117 -2.76 31.52 -9.67
C GLN A 117 -2.05 30.59 -8.67
N ASN A 118 -2.73 30.21 -7.59
CA ASN A 118 -2.18 29.31 -6.58
C ASN A 118 -1.92 27.93 -7.16
N ARG A 119 -2.90 27.35 -7.85
CA ARG A 119 -2.77 26.04 -8.51
C ARG A 119 -1.66 26.03 -9.56
N ASN A 120 -1.52 27.11 -10.33
CA ASN A 120 -0.51 27.21 -11.39
C ASN A 120 0.90 27.37 -10.80
N THR A 121 1.02 28.15 -9.72
CA THR A 121 2.29 28.28 -8.99
C THR A 121 2.69 26.96 -8.35
N PHE A 122 1.76 26.32 -7.64
CA PHE A 122 1.96 25.00 -7.06
C PHE A 122 2.36 23.96 -8.10
N SER A 123 1.67 23.89 -9.25
CA SER A 123 1.98 22.92 -10.31
C SER A 123 3.41 23.08 -10.85
N LYS A 124 3.87 24.33 -11.04
CA LYS A 124 5.26 24.62 -11.46
C LYS A 124 6.28 24.23 -10.41
N ASN A 125 5.94 24.47 -9.15
CA ASN A 125 6.80 24.13 -8.02
C ASN A 125 6.91 22.62 -7.81
N VAL A 126 5.81 21.89 -7.96
CA VAL A 126 5.79 20.43 -8.01
C VAL A 126 6.76 19.92 -9.08
N VAL A 127 6.68 20.40 -10.32
CA VAL A 127 7.59 19.98 -11.39
C VAL A 127 9.06 20.18 -10.99
N LYS A 128 9.41 21.36 -10.49
CA LYS A 128 10.78 21.65 -10.02
C LYS A 128 11.21 20.68 -8.94
N TYR A 129 10.36 20.45 -7.94
CA TYR A 129 10.64 19.57 -6.82
C TYR A 129 10.88 18.13 -7.27
N LEU A 130 9.96 17.58 -8.06
CA LEU A 130 10.06 16.20 -8.55
C LEU A 130 11.31 15.97 -9.41
N ARG A 131 11.60 16.91 -10.32
CA ARG A 131 12.80 16.84 -11.16
C ARG A 131 14.08 16.99 -10.34
N GLN A 132 14.10 17.88 -9.34
CA GLN A 132 15.24 18.09 -8.46
C GLN A 132 15.64 16.81 -7.73
N TYR A 133 14.66 16.03 -7.27
CA TYR A 133 14.92 14.79 -6.51
C TYR A 133 14.79 13.52 -7.35
N GLY A 134 14.59 13.60 -8.66
CA GLY A 134 14.60 12.45 -9.57
C GLY A 134 13.35 11.56 -9.56
N PHE A 135 12.23 12.08 -9.06
CA PHE A 135 10.93 11.39 -9.10
C PHE A 135 10.34 11.36 -10.53
N ASP A 136 9.61 10.29 -10.81
CA ASP A 136 8.97 10.03 -12.10
C ASP A 136 7.50 10.51 -12.15
N GLY A 137 6.96 11.02 -11.04
CA GLY A 137 5.59 11.53 -10.99
C GLY A 137 5.13 11.97 -9.60
N LEU A 138 3.90 12.45 -9.57
CA LEU A 138 3.17 12.85 -8.36
C LEU A 138 1.98 11.93 -8.16
N ASP A 139 1.77 11.53 -6.91
CA ASP A 139 0.54 10.92 -6.45
C ASP A 139 -0.21 11.89 -5.52
N MET A 140 -1.47 12.17 -5.83
CA MET A 140 -2.28 13.16 -5.11
C MET A 140 -3.20 12.49 -4.11
N ASP A 141 -2.96 12.69 -2.82
CA ASP A 141 -3.63 11.96 -1.74
C ASP A 141 -4.34 12.92 -0.77
N TRP A 142 -5.12 13.87 -1.31
CA TRP A 142 -5.96 14.74 -0.47
C TRP A 142 -7.15 13.94 0.06
N GLU A 143 -7.17 13.68 1.37
CA GLU A 143 -8.21 12.93 2.08
C GLU A 143 -9.08 13.79 3.03
N PHE A 144 -10.23 14.31 2.59
CA PHE A 144 -10.71 14.40 1.21
C PHE A 144 -11.27 15.79 0.92
N PRO A 145 -11.20 16.28 -0.34
CA PRO A 145 -11.88 17.51 -0.74
C PRO A 145 -13.35 17.48 -0.30
N GLY A 146 -13.90 18.58 0.21
CA GLY A 146 -15.28 18.63 0.72
C GLY A 146 -15.51 17.94 2.07
N THR A 147 -14.45 17.45 2.74
CA THR A 147 -14.53 16.83 4.08
C THR A 147 -13.42 17.34 5.01
N ARG A 148 -13.53 17.04 6.31
CA ARG A 148 -12.50 17.34 7.32
C ARG A 148 -12.05 18.81 7.32
N GLY A 149 -13.01 19.74 7.21
CA GLY A 149 -12.76 21.19 7.16
C GLY A 149 -12.59 21.77 5.76
N SER A 150 -12.50 20.95 4.72
CA SER A 150 -12.60 21.39 3.33
C SER A 150 -14.08 21.67 2.97
N PRO A 151 -14.41 22.86 2.45
CA PRO A 151 -15.78 23.19 2.07
C PRO A 151 -16.22 22.49 0.76
N PRO A 152 -17.53 22.31 0.51
CA PRO A 152 -18.04 21.52 -0.63
C PRO A 152 -17.55 21.96 -2.01
N GLU A 153 -17.28 23.26 -2.20
CA GLU A 153 -16.76 23.78 -3.47
C GLU A 153 -15.36 23.28 -3.83
N ASP A 154 -14.60 22.77 -2.85
CA ASP A 154 -13.25 22.24 -3.10
C ASP A 154 -13.28 21.00 -3.99
N LYS A 155 -14.42 20.31 -4.13
CA LYS A 155 -14.64 19.30 -5.17
C LYS A 155 -14.31 19.79 -6.58
N TYR A 156 -14.74 21.01 -6.90
CA TYR A 156 -14.48 21.62 -8.21
C TYR A 156 -13.05 22.14 -8.31
N LYS A 157 -12.55 22.74 -7.23
CA LYS A 157 -11.18 23.27 -7.17
C LYS A 157 -10.12 22.16 -7.26
N PHE A 158 -10.39 21.00 -6.66
CA PHE A 158 -9.54 19.82 -6.77
C PHE A 158 -9.48 19.33 -8.22
N THR A 159 -10.61 19.27 -8.91
CA THR A 159 -10.65 18.93 -10.34
C THR A 159 -9.82 19.92 -11.17
N ASP A 160 -9.92 21.22 -10.89
CA ASP A 160 -9.10 22.23 -11.55
C ASP A 160 -7.60 22.12 -11.23
N LEU A 161 -7.24 21.70 -10.01
CA LEU A 161 -5.86 21.42 -9.62
C LEU A 161 -5.29 20.25 -10.44
N MET A 162 -6.03 19.15 -10.52
CA MET A 162 -5.60 17.97 -11.30
C MET A 162 -5.41 18.30 -12.78
N ARG A 163 -6.28 19.14 -13.36
CA ARG A 163 -6.10 19.64 -14.74
C ARG A 163 -4.85 20.48 -14.90
N GLN A 164 -4.55 21.35 -13.93
CA GLN A 164 -3.36 22.20 -14.03
C GLN A 164 -2.06 21.41 -13.86
N LEU A 165 -2.02 20.44 -12.96
CA LEU A 165 -0.89 19.51 -12.82
C LEU A 165 -0.65 18.75 -14.12
N GLN A 166 -1.70 18.15 -14.70
CA GLN A 166 -1.60 17.40 -15.96
C GLN A 166 -1.09 18.29 -17.11
N ASN A 167 -1.60 19.52 -17.21
CA ASN A 167 -1.21 20.47 -18.25
C ASN A 167 0.24 20.92 -18.08
N GLU A 168 0.68 21.18 -16.84
CA GLU A 168 2.05 21.59 -16.54
C GLU A 168 3.03 20.45 -16.83
N PHE A 169 2.69 19.21 -16.46
CA PHE A 169 3.53 18.03 -16.73
C PHE A 169 3.68 17.79 -18.24
N THR A 170 2.60 17.97 -19.00
CA THR A 170 2.61 17.84 -20.47
C THR A 170 3.46 18.94 -21.11
N GLN A 171 3.33 20.18 -20.65
CA GLN A 171 4.10 21.31 -21.17
C GLN A 171 5.58 21.19 -20.85
N GLU A 172 5.95 20.79 -19.63
CA GLU A 172 7.35 20.60 -19.26
C GLU A 172 7.99 19.52 -20.12
N ALA A 173 7.34 18.36 -20.28
CA ALA A 173 7.85 17.27 -21.12
C ALA A 173 8.08 17.71 -22.57
N ALA A 174 7.15 18.47 -23.14
CA ALA A 174 7.28 19.00 -24.49
C ALA A 174 8.41 20.04 -24.62
N ALA A 175 8.63 20.85 -23.58
CA ALA A 175 9.64 21.90 -23.58
C ALA A 175 11.07 21.39 -23.34
N THR A 176 11.23 20.34 -22.50
CA THR A 176 12.54 19.81 -22.10
C THR A 176 12.96 18.57 -22.90
N GLY A 177 12.00 17.84 -23.48
CA GLY A 177 12.22 16.53 -24.09
C GLY A 177 12.34 15.39 -23.06
N ASN A 178 12.10 15.66 -21.77
CA ASN A 178 12.06 14.64 -20.73
C ASN A 178 10.78 13.78 -20.85
N ASP A 179 10.81 12.56 -20.33
CA ASP A 179 9.61 11.75 -20.12
C ASP A 179 8.60 12.51 -19.27
N LYS A 180 7.33 12.53 -19.69
CA LYS A 180 6.24 13.19 -18.94
C LYS A 180 6.13 12.59 -17.54
N LEU A 181 6.12 13.45 -16.52
CA LEU A 181 5.80 13.06 -15.15
C LEU A 181 4.43 12.39 -15.09
N LEU A 182 4.33 11.30 -14.33
CA LEU A 182 3.07 10.62 -14.06
C LEU A 182 2.21 11.42 -13.08
N LEU A 183 0.91 11.45 -13.28
CA LEU A 183 -0.07 11.97 -12.33
C LEU A 183 -1.04 10.86 -11.92
N THR A 184 -0.99 10.49 -10.64
CA THR A 184 -1.88 9.50 -10.02
C THR A 184 -2.71 10.11 -8.88
N LEU A 185 -3.68 9.35 -8.41
CA LEU A 185 -4.61 9.74 -7.35
C LEU A 185 -4.95 8.53 -6.49
N ALA A 186 -4.64 8.55 -5.20
CA ALA A 186 -5.30 7.68 -4.22
C ALA A 186 -6.76 8.12 -4.05
N THR A 187 -7.70 7.34 -4.58
CA THR A 187 -9.11 7.74 -4.64
C THR A 187 -9.99 6.97 -3.67
N ALA A 188 -11.05 7.63 -3.20
CA ALA A 188 -12.04 7.03 -2.32
C ALA A 188 -12.83 5.90 -3.01
N SER A 189 -13.29 4.96 -2.19
CA SER A 189 -13.96 3.73 -2.59
C SER A 189 -15.45 3.66 -2.23
N GLY A 190 -15.99 4.61 -1.46
CA GLY A 190 -17.41 4.67 -1.07
C GLY A 190 -18.13 5.95 -1.53
N THR A 191 -19.44 5.87 -1.78
CA THR A 191 -20.21 7.01 -2.31
C THR A 191 -20.20 8.24 -1.41
N TYR A 192 -20.08 8.08 -0.09
CA TYR A 192 -20.01 9.19 0.86
C TYR A 192 -18.90 10.17 0.47
N TYR A 193 -17.65 9.69 0.45
CA TYR A 193 -16.51 10.50 0.04
C TYR A 193 -16.57 10.89 -1.43
N ILE A 194 -16.90 9.95 -2.34
CA ILE A 194 -16.89 10.24 -3.77
C ILE A 194 -17.85 11.40 -4.14
N ASN A 195 -19.06 11.39 -3.58
CA ASN A 195 -20.06 12.41 -3.88
C ASN A 195 -19.64 13.80 -3.38
N GLN A 196 -18.95 13.86 -2.24
CA GLN A 196 -18.46 15.09 -1.64
C GLN A 196 -17.20 15.62 -2.33
N SER A 197 -16.31 14.73 -2.79
CA SER A 197 -14.94 15.10 -3.13
C SER A 197 -14.65 15.23 -4.61
N TYR A 198 -15.39 14.53 -5.48
CA TYR A 198 -14.93 14.30 -6.85
C TYR A 198 -15.95 14.64 -7.92
N GLN A 199 -15.46 15.15 -9.05
CA GLN A 199 -16.14 15.15 -10.34
C GLN A 199 -15.58 13.98 -11.18
N PRO A 200 -16.18 12.78 -11.12
CA PRO A 200 -15.50 11.57 -11.57
C PRO A 200 -15.06 11.61 -13.04
N ARG A 201 -15.94 12.04 -13.95
CA ARG A 201 -15.64 12.05 -15.40
C ARG A 201 -14.52 13.02 -15.74
N GLU A 202 -14.50 14.15 -15.05
CA GLU A 202 -13.53 15.22 -15.22
C GLU A 202 -12.16 14.86 -14.65
N LEU A 203 -12.10 14.08 -13.57
CA LEU A 203 -10.85 13.57 -13.00
C LEU A 203 -10.25 12.42 -13.82
N ILE A 204 -11.09 11.52 -14.34
CA ILE A 204 -10.62 10.38 -15.14
C ILE A 204 -9.79 10.83 -16.36
N SER A 205 -10.08 11.99 -16.94
CA SER A 205 -9.34 12.52 -18.09
C SER A 205 -7.99 13.15 -17.72
N THR A 206 -7.70 13.41 -16.45
CA THR A 206 -6.44 14.02 -16.01
C THR A 206 -5.40 13.01 -15.55
N LEU A 207 -5.81 11.77 -15.25
CA LEU A 207 -4.97 10.77 -14.57
C LEU A 207 -4.27 9.82 -15.55
N ASP A 208 -3.01 9.51 -15.25
CA ASP A 208 -2.32 8.37 -15.86
C ASP A 208 -2.82 7.05 -15.24
N TYR A 209 -2.94 7.01 -13.91
CA TYR A 209 -3.54 5.89 -13.18
C TYR A 209 -4.39 6.38 -12.00
N MET A 210 -5.44 5.62 -11.68
CA MET A 210 -6.25 5.79 -10.48
C MET A 210 -5.91 4.67 -9.50
N LEU A 211 -5.42 5.04 -8.32
CA LEU A 211 -5.04 4.11 -7.25
C LEU A 211 -6.23 4.01 -6.29
N LEU A 212 -7.08 2.99 -6.47
CA LEU A 212 -8.35 2.89 -5.75
C LEU A 212 -8.13 2.31 -4.35
N MET A 213 -8.42 3.08 -3.30
CA MET A 213 -8.27 2.67 -1.90
C MET A 213 -9.40 1.72 -1.47
N THR A 214 -9.40 0.50 -2.01
CA THR A 214 -10.35 -0.58 -1.72
C THR A 214 -10.06 -1.28 -0.38
N TYR A 215 -9.86 -0.48 0.65
CA TYR A 215 -9.64 -0.86 2.05
C TYR A 215 -10.22 0.22 2.97
N ASN A 216 -10.15 0.00 4.29
CA ASN A 216 -10.74 0.88 5.31
C ASN A 216 -12.26 1.01 5.20
N TYR A 217 -12.93 0.01 4.63
CA TYR A 217 -14.40 -0.05 4.61
C TYR A 217 -15.00 -0.09 6.02
N HIS A 218 -14.31 -0.76 6.93
CA HIS A 218 -14.72 -0.96 8.32
C HIS A 218 -13.52 -0.75 9.25
N GLY A 219 -13.77 -0.20 10.43
CA GLY A 219 -12.77 0.01 11.47
C GLY A 219 -13.40 0.35 12.81
N GLY A 220 -12.59 0.61 13.84
CA GLY A 220 -13.09 0.84 15.20
C GLY A 220 -13.75 2.21 15.43
N TRP A 221 -14.05 2.97 14.38
CA TRP A 221 -15.07 4.04 14.40
C TRP A 221 -16.50 3.47 14.43
N GLU A 222 -16.65 2.16 14.26
CA GLU A 222 -17.93 1.45 14.30
C GLU A 222 -18.11 0.69 15.62
N ASN A 223 -19.36 0.50 16.03
CA ASN A 223 -19.71 -0.22 17.27
C ASN A 223 -19.82 -1.75 17.06
N THR A 224 -19.49 -2.26 15.87
CA THR A 224 -19.51 -3.68 15.53
C THR A 224 -18.31 -4.02 14.67
N THR A 225 -17.79 -5.25 14.80
CA THR A 225 -16.70 -5.74 13.95
C THR A 225 -17.12 -5.83 12.49
N GLY A 226 -16.22 -5.44 11.59
CA GLY A 226 -16.40 -5.52 10.14
C GLY A 226 -15.06 -5.69 9.44
N HIS A 227 -15.06 -6.33 8.26
CA HIS A 227 -13.83 -6.62 7.52
C HIS A 227 -13.44 -5.47 6.59
N HIS A 228 -12.27 -4.85 6.79
CA HIS A 228 -11.93 -3.61 6.10
C HIS A 228 -11.62 -3.72 4.60
N THR A 229 -11.42 -4.93 4.07
CA THR A 229 -11.11 -5.19 2.65
C THR A 229 -12.01 -6.27 2.03
N GLY A 230 -13.24 -6.46 2.52
CA GLY A 230 -14.14 -7.52 2.01
C GLY A 230 -14.37 -7.41 0.50
N LEU A 231 -14.19 -8.52 -0.25
CA LEU A 231 -14.32 -8.51 -1.71
C LEU A 231 -15.78 -8.28 -2.14
N TRP A 232 -16.71 -8.87 -1.40
CA TRP A 232 -18.15 -8.83 -1.64
C TRP A 232 -18.87 -8.27 -0.38
N PRO A 233 -20.15 -7.85 -0.51
CA PRO A 233 -20.95 -7.45 0.64
C PRO A 233 -21.24 -8.64 1.56
N ASN A 234 -21.38 -8.38 2.85
CA ASN A 234 -21.81 -9.36 3.84
C ASN A 234 -23.35 -9.35 3.98
N SER A 235 -23.95 -10.49 4.31
CA SER A 235 -25.39 -10.61 4.59
C SER A 235 -25.90 -9.72 5.72
N ILE A 236 -25.03 -9.28 6.65
CA ILE A 236 -25.39 -8.33 7.70
C ILE A 236 -25.46 -6.87 7.23
N ASP A 237 -24.93 -6.56 6.04
CA ASP A 237 -24.87 -5.20 5.52
C ASP A 237 -26.27 -4.71 5.13
N LYS A 238 -26.71 -3.66 5.81
CA LYS A 238 -28.01 -3.04 5.55
C LYS A 238 -28.02 -2.37 4.18
N PRO A 239 -29.19 -2.27 3.51
CA PRO A 239 -29.32 -1.51 2.27
C PRO A 239 -28.82 -0.06 2.41
N GLY A 240 -28.25 0.47 1.33
CA GLY A 240 -27.60 1.78 1.29
C GLY A 240 -26.08 1.66 1.32
N GLU A 241 -25.41 2.72 1.80
CA GLU A 241 -23.95 2.86 1.81
C GLU A 241 -23.23 1.63 2.35
N ARG A 242 -23.72 1.00 3.43
CA ARG A 242 -23.11 -0.20 4.02
C ARG A 242 -22.91 -1.33 3.01
N ARG A 243 -23.84 -1.50 2.08
CA ARG A 243 -23.76 -2.54 1.05
C ARG A 243 -22.83 -2.17 -0.11
N GLU A 244 -22.40 -0.92 -0.18
CA GLU A 244 -21.43 -0.40 -1.16
C GLU A 244 -19.98 -0.54 -0.66
N LEU A 245 -19.77 -0.81 0.64
CA LEU A 245 -18.45 -0.89 1.28
C LEU A 245 -17.77 -2.25 1.03
N ASN A 246 -17.51 -2.57 -0.24
CA ASN A 246 -16.76 -3.75 -0.66
C ASN A 246 -16.01 -3.49 -1.97
N ILE A 247 -14.98 -4.30 -2.25
CA ILE A 247 -14.08 -4.11 -3.38
C ILE A 247 -14.82 -4.16 -4.73
N ASP A 248 -15.73 -5.14 -4.91
CA ASP A 248 -16.44 -5.30 -6.19
C ASP A 248 -17.27 -4.07 -6.55
N TRP A 249 -18.05 -3.57 -5.59
CA TRP A 249 -18.85 -2.37 -5.78
C TRP A 249 -17.98 -1.14 -6.12
N SER A 250 -16.87 -0.92 -5.38
CA SER A 250 -16.00 0.24 -5.60
C SER A 250 -15.33 0.21 -6.97
N VAL A 251 -14.90 -0.97 -7.42
CA VAL A 251 -14.33 -1.17 -8.76
C VAL A 251 -15.39 -0.88 -9.83
N ASP A 252 -16.56 -1.50 -9.72
CA ASP A 252 -17.63 -1.36 -10.71
C ASP A 252 -18.14 0.09 -10.79
N TYR A 253 -18.23 0.79 -9.65
CA TYR A 253 -18.59 2.20 -9.63
C TYR A 253 -17.67 3.05 -10.51
N TRP A 254 -16.35 2.92 -10.37
CA TRP A 254 -15.40 3.74 -11.13
C TRP A 254 -15.36 3.34 -12.61
N LEU A 255 -15.50 2.05 -12.92
CA LEU A 255 -15.66 1.57 -14.29
C LEU A 255 -16.94 2.16 -14.94
N ASP A 256 -18.05 2.18 -14.22
CA ASP A 256 -19.33 2.78 -14.68
C ASP A 256 -19.25 4.30 -14.86
N LYS A 257 -18.37 4.99 -14.12
CA LYS A 257 -18.06 6.40 -14.36
C LYS A 257 -17.19 6.64 -15.59
N GLY A 258 -16.69 5.58 -16.23
CA GLY A 258 -15.92 5.62 -17.47
C GLY A 258 -14.42 5.50 -17.26
N MET A 259 -13.96 5.02 -16.10
CA MET A 259 -12.54 4.78 -15.84
C MET A 259 -12.03 3.65 -16.74
N PRO A 260 -11.03 3.86 -17.61
CA PRO A 260 -10.50 2.76 -18.40
C PRO A 260 -9.85 1.71 -17.53
N LYS A 261 -10.16 0.45 -17.82
CA LYS A 261 -9.71 -0.70 -17.02
C LYS A 261 -8.21 -0.72 -16.83
N ASP A 262 -7.45 -0.48 -17.90
CA ASP A 262 -5.98 -0.45 -17.94
C ASP A 262 -5.35 0.69 -17.13
N ARG A 263 -6.15 1.67 -16.68
CA ARG A 263 -5.73 2.78 -15.83
C ARG A 263 -6.29 2.70 -14.40
N LEU A 264 -7.19 1.76 -14.10
CA LEU A 264 -7.69 1.51 -12.75
C LEU A 264 -6.81 0.48 -12.04
N ILE A 265 -6.20 0.88 -10.92
CA ILE A 265 -5.33 0.04 -10.10
C ILE A 265 -6.07 -0.27 -8.79
N MET A 266 -6.31 -1.56 -8.53
CA MET A 266 -7.07 -1.98 -7.35
C MET A 266 -6.18 -2.04 -6.11
N GLY A 267 -6.62 -1.44 -5.01
CA GLY A 267 -5.91 -1.44 -3.76
C GLY A 267 -6.04 -2.75 -2.97
N LEU A 268 -4.93 -3.16 -2.38
CA LEU A 268 -4.80 -4.30 -1.48
C LEU A 268 -4.09 -3.83 -0.21
N SER A 269 -4.34 -4.54 0.88
CA SER A 269 -3.78 -4.22 2.19
C SER A 269 -2.86 -5.34 2.69
N SER A 270 -1.76 -4.95 3.33
CA SER A 270 -0.88 -5.82 4.13
C SER A 270 -0.94 -5.46 5.62
N TYR A 271 -2.04 -4.89 6.06
CA TYR A 271 -2.37 -4.66 7.46
C TYR A 271 -3.80 -5.14 7.73
N GLY A 272 -4.23 -5.10 8.98
CA GLY A 272 -5.60 -5.36 9.38
C GLY A 272 -6.17 -4.25 10.25
N MET A 273 -7.49 -4.07 10.18
CA MET A 273 -8.24 -3.18 11.07
C MET A 273 -8.74 -3.97 12.27
N SER A 274 -8.35 -3.51 13.45
CA SER A 274 -8.60 -4.19 14.72
C SER A 274 -9.62 -3.47 15.59
N TYR A 275 -10.31 -4.27 16.39
CA TYR A 275 -11.37 -3.88 17.30
C TYR A 275 -11.11 -4.46 18.67
N THR A 276 -11.64 -3.78 19.69
CA THR A 276 -11.82 -4.39 21.00
C THR A 276 -13.29 -4.79 21.19
N LEU A 277 -13.55 -6.07 21.40
CA LEU A 277 -14.86 -6.67 21.60
C LEU A 277 -15.48 -6.25 22.96
N ASN A 278 -16.81 -6.15 23.00
CA ASN A 278 -17.55 -6.02 24.26
C ASN A 278 -17.61 -7.36 25.01
N PHE A 279 -17.69 -8.47 24.27
CA PHE A 279 -17.84 -9.82 24.83
C PHE A 279 -16.92 -10.80 24.09
N THR A 280 -16.02 -11.47 24.81
CA THR A 280 -15.01 -12.39 24.21
C THR A 280 -15.62 -13.62 23.55
N ASN A 281 -16.84 -14.01 23.98
CA ASN A 281 -17.61 -15.11 23.37
C ASN A 281 -18.38 -14.67 22.11
N GLN A 282 -18.41 -13.38 21.78
CA GLN A 282 -18.97 -12.85 20.53
C GLN A 282 -17.82 -12.33 19.67
N ASN A 283 -17.24 -13.21 18.87
CA ASN A 283 -16.04 -12.96 18.06
C ASN A 283 -16.29 -13.17 16.56
N GLY A 284 -17.55 -13.11 16.13
CA GLY A 284 -17.94 -13.14 14.72
C GLY A 284 -17.80 -11.78 14.05
N VAL A 285 -18.08 -11.73 12.75
CA VAL A 285 -18.38 -10.48 12.04
C VAL A 285 -19.70 -9.91 12.57
N GLY A 286 -19.79 -8.59 12.73
CA GLY A 286 -20.96 -7.93 13.33
C GLY A 286 -21.02 -8.02 14.86
N ALA A 287 -19.98 -8.57 15.51
CA ALA A 287 -19.94 -8.65 16.96
C ALA A 287 -19.82 -7.25 17.59
N PRO A 288 -20.50 -6.96 18.73
CA PRO A 288 -20.39 -5.67 19.39
C PRO A 288 -18.96 -5.35 19.84
N ALA A 289 -18.49 -4.15 19.53
CA ALA A 289 -17.16 -3.65 19.83
C ALA A 289 -17.22 -2.28 20.54
N LYS A 290 -16.23 -1.98 21.38
CA LYS A 290 -16.07 -0.70 22.08
C LYS A 290 -15.19 0.31 21.34
N GLY A 291 -14.69 -0.07 20.17
CA GLY A 291 -13.88 0.77 19.28
C GLY A 291 -12.60 0.04 18.83
N ASN A 292 -11.57 0.83 18.50
CA ASN A 292 -10.29 0.33 17.99
C ASN A 292 -9.66 -0.74 18.92
N GLY A 293 -8.97 -1.70 18.29
CA GLY A 293 -8.09 -2.65 18.97
C GLY A 293 -6.89 -1.98 19.62
N ASN A 294 -6.18 -2.75 20.44
CA ASN A 294 -4.94 -2.30 21.08
C ASN A 294 -3.86 -1.97 20.05
N VAL A 295 -2.92 -1.10 20.43
CA VAL A 295 -1.77 -0.76 19.58
C VAL A 295 -0.91 -2.00 19.31
N GLY A 296 -0.44 -2.12 18.07
CA GLY A 296 0.59 -3.09 17.71
C GLY A 296 1.92 -2.82 18.41
N THR A 297 2.75 -3.84 18.53
CA THR A 297 4.08 -3.73 19.17
C THR A 297 5.05 -2.86 18.35
N TYR A 298 4.89 -2.88 17.03
CA TYR A 298 5.81 -2.29 16.07
C TYR A 298 5.17 -1.15 15.28
N THR A 299 3.92 -1.31 14.81
CA THR A 299 3.17 -0.23 14.17
C THR A 299 2.89 0.91 15.14
N ASN A 300 2.67 0.57 16.42
CA ASN A 300 2.34 1.52 17.49
C ASN A 300 1.14 2.42 17.14
N GLU A 301 0.20 1.87 16.36
CA GLU A 301 -0.98 2.58 15.88
C GLU A 301 -2.24 1.90 16.40
N ARG A 302 -3.18 2.68 16.95
CA ARG A 302 -4.36 2.14 17.60
C ARG A 302 -5.40 1.74 16.54
N GLY A 303 -5.78 0.46 16.53
CA GLY A 303 -6.75 -0.07 15.57
C GLY A 303 -6.14 -0.61 14.28
N ILE A 304 -4.81 -0.54 14.13
CA ILE A 304 -4.09 -1.09 12.97
C ILE A 304 -3.07 -2.11 13.48
N LEU A 305 -2.97 -3.25 12.79
CA LEU A 305 -1.91 -4.24 12.99
C LEU A 305 -1.30 -4.57 11.63
N ALA A 306 0.03 -4.53 11.53
CA ALA A 306 0.73 -5.03 10.33
C ALA A 306 0.55 -6.53 10.17
N TYR A 307 0.73 -7.07 8.95
CA TYR A 307 0.61 -8.50 8.71
C TYR A 307 1.50 -9.34 9.62
N TYR A 308 2.76 -8.92 9.81
CA TYR A 308 3.70 -9.60 10.71
C TYR A 308 3.28 -9.54 12.19
N GLU A 309 2.54 -8.52 12.63
CA GLU A 309 1.99 -8.45 14.00
C GLU A 309 0.82 -9.42 14.19
N ILE A 310 -0.06 -9.51 13.19
CA ILE A 310 -1.20 -10.44 13.20
C ILE A 310 -0.70 -11.88 13.23
N CYS A 311 0.27 -12.16 12.38
CA CYS A 311 0.97 -13.44 12.31
C CYS A 311 1.69 -13.80 13.63
N GLU A 312 2.41 -12.87 14.26
CA GLU A 312 2.99 -13.09 15.59
C GLU A 312 1.91 -13.47 16.62
N ASN A 313 0.78 -12.77 16.60
CA ASN A 313 -0.33 -13.06 17.52
C ASN A 313 -0.92 -14.47 17.28
N LEU A 314 -1.06 -14.89 16.02
CA LEU A 314 -1.52 -16.23 15.64
C LEU A 314 -0.53 -17.33 16.07
N GLN A 315 0.76 -17.13 15.84
CA GLN A 315 1.78 -18.14 16.12
C GLN A 315 2.12 -18.26 17.61
N TYR A 316 2.21 -17.13 18.32
CA TYR A 316 2.83 -17.09 19.64
C TYR A 316 1.90 -16.63 20.76
N LYS A 317 0.75 -16.01 20.46
CA LYS A 317 -0.17 -15.47 21.47
C LYS A 317 -1.53 -16.17 21.53
N GLY A 318 -1.66 -17.33 20.88
CA GLY A 318 -2.84 -18.17 20.93
C GLY A 318 -4.09 -17.55 20.29
N TRP A 319 -3.91 -16.63 19.36
CA TRP A 319 -5.02 -16.11 18.56
C TRP A 319 -5.53 -17.21 17.61
N ASN A 320 -6.82 -17.14 17.29
CA ASN A 320 -7.47 -18.04 16.35
C ASN A 320 -7.83 -17.29 15.08
N GLN A 321 -7.74 -17.96 13.94
CA GLN A 321 -8.20 -17.43 12.64
C GLN A 321 -9.51 -18.10 12.22
N ARG A 322 -10.38 -17.35 11.58
CA ARG A 322 -11.59 -17.83 10.90
C ARG A 322 -11.71 -17.18 9.53
N TYR A 323 -12.61 -17.71 8.71
CA TYR A 323 -12.84 -17.26 7.34
C TYR A 323 -14.27 -16.77 7.15
N ILE A 324 -14.41 -15.63 6.47
CA ILE A 324 -15.69 -15.03 6.10
C ILE A 324 -15.99 -15.43 4.66
N ALA A 325 -16.69 -16.55 4.49
CA ALA A 325 -16.95 -17.13 3.17
C ALA A 325 -17.67 -16.16 2.22
N GLU A 326 -18.57 -15.32 2.74
CA GLU A 326 -19.29 -14.33 1.93
C GLU A 326 -18.38 -13.21 1.39
N GLN A 327 -17.22 -12.94 2.00
CA GLN A 327 -16.34 -11.81 1.66
C GLN A 327 -14.95 -12.22 1.17
N ASP A 328 -14.73 -13.53 1.00
CA ASP A 328 -13.44 -14.15 0.64
C ASP A 328 -12.25 -13.67 1.49
N SER A 329 -12.46 -13.41 2.78
CA SER A 329 -11.43 -12.80 3.65
C SER A 329 -11.36 -13.45 5.04
N PRO A 330 -10.16 -13.57 5.65
CA PRO A 330 -10.01 -14.08 6.99
C PRO A 330 -10.23 -13.01 8.05
N TYR A 331 -10.39 -13.42 9.30
CA TYR A 331 -10.21 -12.57 10.46
C TYR A 331 -9.55 -13.37 11.58
N ALA A 332 -8.88 -12.70 12.50
CA ALA A 332 -8.26 -13.31 13.67
C ALA A 332 -8.77 -12.67 14.97
N PHE A 333 -8.72 -13.42 16.07
CA PHE A 333 -9.15 -12.96 17.38
C PHE A 333 -8.44 -13.68 18.53
N GLY A 334 -8.30 -12.99 19.67
CA GLY A 334 -7.72 -13.52 20.90
C GLY A 334 -8.04 -12.62 22.09
N GLY A 335 -8.54 -13.21 23.19
CA GLY A 335 -9.05 -12.42 24.32
C GLY A 335 -10.24 -11.55 23.90
N ASP A 336 -10.16 -10.25 24.13
CA ASP A 336 -11.14 -9.26 23.66
C ASP A 336 -10.71 -8.55 22.37
N GLN A 337 -9.68 -9.04 21.66
CA GLN A 337 -9.17 -8.44 20.43
C GLN A 337 -9.69 -9.19 19.20
N TRP A 338 -10.01 -8.45 18.15
CA TRP A 338 -10.45 -8.94 16.84
C TRP A 338 -9.77 -8.13 15.73
N VAL A 339 -9.36 -8.76 14.63
CA VAL A 339 -8.78 -8.08 13.46
C VAL A 339 -9.25 -8.70 12.16
N GLY A 340 -9.75 -7.88 11.25
CA GLY A 340 -10.00 -8.26 9.85
C GLY A 340 -8.78 -7.88 9.02
N PHE A 341 -8.24 -8.82 8.24
CA PHE A 341 -6.96 -8.66 7.54
C PHE A 341 -6.91 -9.53 6.28
N ASP A 342 -5.88 -9.36 5.47
CA ASP A 342 -5.59 -10.24 4.34
C ASP A 342 -4.42 -11.19 4.64
N ASN A 343 -4.55 -12.44 4.22
CA ASN A 343 -3.46 -13.43 4.20
C ASN A 343 -3.13 -13.84 2.76
N GLN A 344 -2.18 -14.77 2.57
CA GLN A 344 -1.77 -15.21 1.24
C GLN A 344 -2.93 -15.77 0.37
N ASP A 345 -3.94 -16.38 0.98
CA ASP A 345 -5.08 -16.94 0.25
C ASP A 345 -6.06 -15.85 -0.18
N SER A 346 -6.50 -14.99 0.75
CA SER A 346 -7.46 -13.93 0.42
C SER A 346 -6.87 -12.87 -0.52
N ILE A 347 -5.59 -12.51 -0.32
CA ILE A 347 -4.94 -11.56 -1.21
C ILE A 347 -4.75 -12.15 -2.62
N ALA A 348 -4.56 -13.47 -2.73
CA ALA A 348 -4.51 -14.15 -4.02
C ALA A 348 -5.87 -14.14 -4.73
N ILE A 349 -6.96 -14.40 -4.01
CA ILE A 349 -8.32 -14.31 -4.56
C ILE A 349 -8.59 -12.90 -5.10
N LYS A 350 -8.24 -11.86 -4.33
CA LYS A 350 -8.41 -10.46 -4.75
C LYS A 350 -7.52 -10.10 -5.96
N ALA A 351 -6.27 -10.55 -5.98
CA ALA A 351 -5.39 -10.38 -7.14
C ALA A 351 -5.93 -11.07 -8.39
N GLN A 352 -6.50 -12.28 -8.26
CA GLN A 352 -7.17 -12.98 -9.35
C GLN A 352 -8.41 -12.22 -9.82
N TYR A 353 -9.21 -11.67 -8.92
CA TYR A 353 -10.35 -10.82 -9.25
C TYR A 353 -9.92 -9.60 -10.08
N ALA A 354 -8.88 -8.87 -9.68
CA ALA A 354 -8.36 -7.73 -10.45
C ALA A 354 -7.93 -8.15 -11.87
N LYS A 355 -7.26 -9.30 -11.99
CA LYS A 355 -6.88 -9.89 -13.29
C LYS A 355 -8.10 -10.26 -14.13
N GLN A 356 -9.13 -10.86 -13.55
CA GLN A 356 -10.36 -11.28 -14.23
C GLN A 356 -11.22 -10.09 -14.69
N LYS A 357 -11.26 -8.99 -13.91
CA LYS A 357 -11.89 -7.73 -14.32
C LYS A 357 -11.08 -6.97 -15.38
N ASP A 358 -9.88 -7.45 -15.70
CA ASP A 358 -8.91 -6.88 -16.64
C ASP A 358 -8.40 -5.49 -16.21
N LEU A 359 -8.31 -5.25 -14.91
CA LEU A 359 -7.83 -3.98 -14.35
C LEU A 359 -6.36 -3.73 -14.70
N GLY A 360 -5.90 -2.49 -14.64
CA GLY A 360 -4.55 -2.06 -15.00
C GLY A 360 -3.48 -2.65 -14.11
N GLY A 361 -3.86 -3.13 -12.92
CA GLY A 361 -2.95 -3.75 -11.98
C GLY A 361 -3.50 -3.77 -10.57
N ALA A 362 -2.59 -3.92 -9.62
CA ALA A 362 -2.86 -3.82 -8.19
C ALA A 362 -1.89 -2.85 -7.52
N MET A 363 -2.31 -2.35 -6.37
CA MET A 363 -1.53 -1.51 -5.48
C MET A 363 -1.52 -2.14 -4.09
N LEU A 364 -0.39 -2.13 -3.40
CA LEU A 364 -0.30 -2.59 -2.02
C LEU A 364 -0.05 -1.40 -1.08
N TRP A 365 -0.96 -1.20 -0.13
CA TRP A 365 -0.72 -0.41 1.07
C TRP A 365 -0.48 -1.39 2.24
N SER A 366 0.77 -1.60 2.66
CA SER A 366 2.01 -0.95 2.22
C SER A 366 3.20 -1.91 2.37
N VAL A 367 4.30 -1.67 1.64
CA VAL A 367 5.41 -2.64 1.61
C VAL A 367 6.01 -2.91 2.98
N GLU A 368 5.99 -1.92 3.88
CA GLU A 368 6.55 -2.04 5.22
C GLU A 368 5.59 -2.67 6.25
N THR A 369 4.36 -3.01 5.86
CA THR A 369 3.40 -3.74 6.70
C THR A 369 3.26 -5.21 6.32
N ASP A 370 3.77 -5.61 5.14
CA ASP A 370 4.01 -7.02 4.77
C ASP A 370 5.16 -7.61 5.61
N ASP A 371 5.34 -8.93 5.62
CA ASP A 371 6.44 -9.58 6.35
C ASP A 371 7.78 -9.50 5.59
N PHE A 372 8.33 -8.29 5.51
CA PHE A 372 9.59 -7.99 4.84
C PHE A 372 10.83 -8.57 5.55
N LYS A 373 10.68 -9.12 6.76
CA LYS A 373 11.74 -9.83 7.49
C LYS A 373 11.57 -11.35 7.50
N GLY A 374 10.49 -11.90 6.95
CA GLY A 374 10.26 -13.34 6.85
C GLY A 374 10.00 -14.02 8.20
N THR A 375 9.49 -13.27 9.18
CA THR A 375 9.24 -13.73 10.56
C THR A 375 8.03 -14.66 10.67
N CYS A 376 7.14 -14.67 9.67
CA CYS A 376 5.97 -15.53 9.61
C CYS A 376 6.24 -16.96 9.15
N GLY A 377 7.46 -17.27 8.70
CA GLY A 377 7.77 -18.57 8.12
C GLY A 377 7.23 -18.77 6.70
N GLU A 378 6.78 -17.68 6.06
CA GLU A 378 6.23 -17.67 4.69
C GLU A 378 7.22 -17.09 3.65
N GLY A 379 8.45 -16.77 4.10
CA GLY A 379 9.47 -16.09 3.32
C GLY A 379 9.31 -14.56 3.33
N LEU A 380 10.24 -13.84 2.70
CA LEU A 380 10.20 -12.38 2.61
C LEU A 380 9.05 -11.93 1.70
N TYR A 381 8.29 -10.91 2.13
CA TYR A 381 7.22 -10.29 1.33
C TYR A 381 6.15 -11.29 0.85
N PRO A 382 5.56 -12.11 1.75
CA PRO A 382 4.67 -13.19 1.34
C PRO A 382 3.42 -12.68 0.61
N LEU A 383 2.84 -11.56 1.07
CA LEU A 383 1.65 -10.99 0.43
C LEU A 383 2.00 -10.33 -0.90
N LEU A 384 3.02 -9.48 -0.93
CA LEU A 384 3.43 -8.76 -2.14
C LEU A 384 3.90 -9.71 -3.24
N LYS A 385 4.71 -10.73 -2.91
CA LYS A 385 5.15 -11.74 -3.89
C LYS A 385 3.96 -12.51 -4.46
N ARG A 386 2.98 -12.85 -3.63
CA ARG A 386 1.79 -13.58 -4.05
C ARG A 386 0.96 -12.76 -5.06
N VAL A 387 0.74 -11.48 -4.76
CA VAL A 387 0.04 -10.55 -5.66
C VAL A 387 0.82 -10.34 -6.95
N ASN A 388 2.11 -10.01 -6.84
CA ASN A 388 2.97 -9.72 -8.00
C ASN A 388 3.03 -10.92 -8.96
N GLY A 389 3.15 -12.15 -8.43
CA GLY A 389 3.04 -13.38 -9.21
C GLY A 389 1.75 -13.40 -10.03
N ILE A 390 0.58 -13.30 -9.38
CA ILE A 390 -0.71 -13.41 -10.06
C ILE A 390 -0.93 -12.28 -11.10
N ILE A 391 -0.66 -11.03 -10.72
CA ILE A 391 -0.92 -9.85 -11.54
C ILE A 391 -0.01 -9.80 -12.77
N ARG A 392 1.26 -10.21 -12.62
CA ARG A 392 2.26 -10.13 -13.70
C ARG A 392 2.57 -11.49 -14.35
N ASP A 393 1.94 -12.58 -13.90
CA ASP A 393 2.05 -13.90 -14.53
C ASP A 393 1.61 -13.85 -16.01
N GLY A 394 2.53 -14.24 -16.89
CA GLY A 394 2.41 -14.20 -18.35
C GLY A 394 3.14 -13.04 -19.04
N GLN A 395 3.79 -12.15 -18.27
CA GLN A 395 4.56 -11.00 -18.78
C GLN A 395 6.08 -11.15 -18.60
N THR A 396 6.55 -12.27 -18.05
CA THR A 396 7.98 -12.63 -17.97
C THR A 396 8.44 -13.25 -19.29
N GLY A 397 8.59 -12.41 -20.31
CA GLY A 397 9.23 -12.77 -21.57
C GLY A 397 10.76 -12.73 -21.47
N SER A 398 11.38 -13.91 -21.53
CA SER A 398 12.73 -14.18 -22.05
C SER A 398 13.97 -13.66 -21.28
N SER A 399 14.36 -14.41 -20.25
CA SER A 399 15.79 -14.67 -19.94
C SER A 399 15.90 -15.89 -19.02
N GLY A 400 15.65 -17.07 -19.58
CA GLY A 400 15.85 -18.34 -18.90
C GLY A 400 15.96 -19.44 -19.94
N THR A 401 17.21 -19.80 -20.28
CA THR A 401 17.55 -20.90 -21.18
C THR A 401 16.83 -22.16 -20.71
N GLN A 402 15.84 -22.62 -21.48
CA GLN A 402 15.19 -23.91 -21.25
C GLN A 402 16.21 -25.03 -21.46
N GLY A 403 16.63 -25.65 -20.36
CA GLY A 403 17.18 -27.00 -20.39
C GLY A 403 16.07 -27.98 -20.75
N SER A 404 16.02 -28.37 -22.02
CA SER A 404 15.17 -29.46 -22.52
C SER A 404 15.58 -30.79 -21.86
N GLY A 405 14.92 -31.13 -20.76
CA GLY A 405 14.96 -32.45 -20.14
C GLY A 405 13.76 -33.29 -20.59
N ASN A 406 13.90 -33.98 -21.72
CA ASN A 406 12.93 -34.95 -22.22
C ASN A 406 12.85 -36.15 -21.25
N LYS A 407 11.73 -36.32 -20.56
CA LYS A 407 11.34 -37.61 -19.97
C LYS A 407 9.90 -37.91 -20.32
N GLY A 408 9.73 -38.70 -21.38
CA GLY A 408 8.52 -39.45 -21.62
C GLY A 408 8.33 -40.51 -20.54
N SER A 409 7.11 -40.61 -20.03
CA SER A 409 6.54 -41.87 -19.60
C SER A 409 5.04 -41.78 -19.78
N GLY A 410 4.51 -42.61 -20.68
CA GLY A 410 3.08 -42.79 -20.88
C GLY A 410 2.41 -43.38 -19.64
N GLY A 411 1.15 -43.01 -19.46
CA GLY A 411 0.31 -43.44 -18.34
C GLY A 411 -1.17 -43.29 -18.69
N ASN A 412 -1.61 -44.16 -19.59
CA ASN A 412 -2.95 -44.65 -19.89
C ASN A 412 -4.17 -44.00 -19.19
N PHE A 413 -5.08 -43.46 -20.02
CA PHE A 413 -6.48 -43.22 -19.66
C PHE A 413 -7.22 -44.56 -19.51
N GLY A 414 -7.86 -44.76 -18.36
CA GLY A 414 -8.76 -45.87 -18.10
C GLY A 414 -9.95 -45.40 -17.31
N GLY A 415 -11.08 -45.20 -17.98
CA GLY A 415 -12.37 -45.00 -17.33
C GLY A 415 -12.88 -46.29 -16.68
N SER A 416 -13.70 -46.16 -15.65
CA SER A 416 -14.62 -47.21 -15.22
C SER A 416 -15.88 -46.60 -14.62
N ASN A 417 -16.98 -46.97 -15.27
CA ASN A 417 -18.36 -46.87 -14.82
C ASN A 417 -18.63 -47.79 -13.62
N GLY A 418 -19.59 -47.38 -12.80
CA GLY A 418 -20.35 -48.20 -11.85
C GLY A 418 -21.11 -47.24 -10.93
N GLY A 419 -22.42 -47.03 -10.98
CA GLY A 419 -23.50 -47.93 -11.39
C GLY A 419 -24.13 -48.55 -10.14
N GLY A 420 -25.13 -47.87 -9.56
CA GLY A 420 -25.94 -48.38 -8.45
C GLY A 420 -27.08 -47.39 -8.13
N ASN A 421 -28.31 -47.79 -8.45
CA ASN A 421 -29.54 -47.01 -8.44
C ASN A 421 -30.59 -47.67 -7.51
N LEU A 422 -31.57 -46.87 -7.08
CA LEU A 422 -32.97 -47.17 -6.68
C LEU A 422 -33.38 -47.36 -5.21
N GLY A 423 -34.48 -46.64 -4.89
CA GLY A 423 -35.46 -46.81 -3.81
C GLY A 423 -35.92 -45.46 -3.24
N ASP A 424 -36.69 -44.63 -3.95
CA ASP A 424 -38.16 -44.54 -4.03
C ASP A 424 -38.92 -44.36 -2.68
N GLY A 425 -39.87 -43.42 -2.66
CA GLY A 425 -40.75 -43.11 -1.53
C GLY A 425 -41.44 -41.73 -1.61
N SER A 426 -42.41 -41.59 -2.51
CA SER A 426 -43.21 -40.39 -2.83
C SER A 426 -44.25 -39.93 -1.78
N SER A 427 -44.66 -38.65 -1.92
CA SER A 427 -46.05 -38.12 -1.94
C SER A 427 -46.52 -37.19 -0.79
N GLY A 428 -47.20 -36.09 -1.16
CA GLY A 428 -48.02 -35.28 -0.26
C GLY A 428 -48.21 -33.80 -0.62
N THR A 429 -48.91 -33.48 -1.73
CA THR A 429 -49.45 -32.15 -2.06
C THR A 429 -50.78 -31.89 -1.34
N VAL A 430 -51.00 -30.67 -0.81
CA VAL A 430 -52.34 -30.04 -0.69
C VAL A 430 -52.18 -28.52 -0.86
N GLY A 431 -52.96 -27.94 -1.78
CA GLY A 431 -53.07 -26.50 -1.99
C GLY A 431 -54.23 -25.85 -1.22
N GLY A 432 -54.25 -24.51 -1.21
CA GLY A 432 -55.35 -23.70 -0.69
C GLY A 432 -55.13 -22.22 -0.99
N ASN A 433 -55.92 -21.69 -1.92
CA ASN A 433 -55.98 -20.29 -2.37
C ASN A 433 -57.07 -19.52 -1.58
N ILE A 434 -57.16 -18.19 -1.83
CA ILE A 434 -58.21 -17.17 -1.49
C ILE A 434 -57.56 -16.03 -0.69
N GLY A 435 -57.30 -14.84 -1.24
CA GLY A 435 -58.23 -13.78 -1.68
C GLY A 435 -57.73 -12.47 -1.01
N GLY A 436 -57.40 -11.38 -1.70
CA GLY A 436 -58.28 -10.51 -2.48
C GLY A 436 -58.60 -9.26 -1.64
N GLY A 437 -58.07 -8.08 -2.01
CA GLY A 437 -58.35 -6.83 -1.28
C GLY A 437 -57.61 -5.62 -1.85
N ASN A 438 -58.21 -5.00 -2.86
CA ASN A 438 -57.83 -3.75 -3.50
C ASN A 438 -58.35 -2.54 -2.68
N ASN A 439 -57.63 -1.40 -2.70
CA ASN A 439 -58.07 0.01 -2.49
C ASN A 439 -56.76 0.85 -2.36
N GLY A 440 -56.44 1.89 -3.13
CA GLY A 440 -57.25 2.84 -3.90
C GLY A 440 -57.29 4.19 -3.16
N PHE A 441 -56.81 5.26 -3.82
CA PHE A 441 -56.86 6.71 -3.47
C PHE A 441 -55.82 7.19 -2.43
N GLY A 442 -55.19 8.37 -2.50
CA GLY A 442 -55.22 9.54 -3.38
C GLY A 442 -54.26 10.57 -2.73
N GLY A 443 -53.35 11.22 -3.45
CA GLY A 443 -53.52 12.62 -3.83
C GLY A 443 -53.64 13.59 -2.64
N GLY A 444 -52.57 14.31 -2.29
CA GLY A 444 -52.63 15.38 -1.28
C GLY A 444 -51.30 16.08 -1.02
N ASN A 445 -51.03 17.13 -1.80
CA ASN A 445 -49.96 18.10 -1.58
C ASN A 445 -50.46 19.15 -0.57
N VAL A 446 -49.75 19.39 0.54
CA VAL A 446 -49.91 20.60 1.37
C VAL A 446 -48.55 20.98 1.97
N GLY A 447 -48.03 22.13 1.55
CA GLY A 447 -46.94 22.81 2.24
C GLY A 447 -47.45 23.63 3.42
N GLY A 448 -46.58 23.85 4.40
CA GLY A 448 -46.84 24.74 5.54
C GLY A 448 -45.78 24.55 6.61
N GLY A 449 -44.77 25.43 6.61
CA GLY A 449 -43.76 25.49 7.65
C GLY A 449 -44.26 26.11 8.95
N ASN A 450 -43.51 25.87 10.02
CA ASN A 450 -43.04 26.87 10.99
C ASN A 450 -42.01 26.20 11.91
N GLY A 451 -40.92 26.92 12.18
CA GLY A 451 -39.77 26.41 12.93
C GLY A 451 -39.73 26.81 14.40
N TRP A 452 -38.47 26.84 14.88
CA TRP A 452 -37.91 27.28 16.16
C TRP A 452 -37.66 26.20 17.23
N GLY A 453 -36.40 26.14 17.68
CA GLY A 453 -36.02 25.41 18.89
C GLY A 453 -34.54 25.02 18.97
N ASN A 454 -33.64 26.00 18.98
CA ASN A 454 -32.20 25.85 19.27
C ASN A 454 -31.97 25.44 20.74
N GLY A 455 -30.94 24.63 21.02
CA GLY A 455 -30.62 24.17 22.37
C GLY A 455 -29.19 23.67 22.50
N GLY A 456 -28.23 24.60 22.60
CA GLY A 456 -26.88 24.33 23.07
C GLY A 456 -26.83 24.13 24.59
N GLY A 457 -25.84 23.36 25.04
CA GLY A 457 -25.50 23.19 26.45
C GLY A 457 -24.03 22.80 26.58
N GLY A 458 -23.17 23.79 26.77
CA GLY A 458 -21.80 23.59 27.21
C GLY A 458 -21.74 23.39 28.72
N ASN A 459 -20.62 22.85 29.20
CA ASN A 459 -20.14 23.06 30.56
C ASN A 459 -18.63 23.30 30.53
N ASN A 460 -18.24 24.44 31.08
CA ASN A 460 -16.88 24.90 31.28
C ASN A 460 -16.71 25.23 32.76
N TRP A 461 -15.69 24.67 33.41
CA TRP A 461 -15.04 25.11 34.66
C TRP A 461 -13.62 24.55 34.56
N GLY A 462 -12.52 25.26 34.78
CA GLY A 462 -12.26 26.60 35.27
C GLY A 462 -10.73 26.75 35.33
N ASN A 463 -10.29 27.98 35.13
CA ASN A 463 -8.94 28.43 34.82
C ASN A 463 -7.98 28.40 36.04
N GLY A 464 -6.67 28.35 35.77
CA GLY A 464 -5.61 28.54 36.76
C GLY A 464 -4.27 28.75 36.07
N GLY A 465 -3.98 30.00 35.70
CA GLY A 465 -2.77 30.39 34.96
C GLY A 465 -1.53 30.60 35.83
N GLY A 466 -0.41 30.88 35.14
CA GLY A 466 0.77 31.48 35.75
C GLY A 466 2.06 31.30 34.94
N GLY A 467 2.58 32.40 34.39
CA GLY A 467 4.02 32.69 34.45
C GLY A 467 4.85 32.47 33.19
N ASN A 468 5.05 33.57 32.47
CA ASN A 468 6.14 33.78 31.51
C ASN A 468 7.46 33.98 32.28
N ASN A 469 8.59 33.44 31.80
CA ASN A 469 9.91 34.09 31.93
C ASN A 469 10.91 33.45 30.96
N GLY A 470 11.48 34.29 30.09
CA GLY A 470 12.56 33.90 29.20
C GLY A 470 13.92 33.81 29.91
N ASN A 471 14.89 33.28 29.18
CA ASN A 471 16.26 33.81 29.21
C ASN A 471 17.00 33.43 27.92
N ASN A 472 17.63 34.45 27.36
CA ASN A 472 18.49 34.44 26.19
C ASN A 472 19.92 34.71 26.68
N TRP A 473 20.85 33.78 26.47
CA TRP A 473 22.31 33.96 26.46
C TRP A 473 22.83 32.82 25.57
N GLY A 474 23.65 32.97 24.54
CA GLY A 474 24.68 33.97 24.29
C GLY A 474 25.96 33.20 23.93
N ASN A 475 26.25 33.15 22.62
CA ASN A 475 27.56 33.07 21.93
C ASN A 475 28.77 32.42 22.64
N GLY A 476 29.42 31.48 21.93
CA GLY A 476 30.77 31.00 22.25
C GLY A 476 31.35 30.18 21.09
N GLY A 477 32.11 30.86 20.22
CA GLY A 477 32.79 30.24 19.08
C GLY A 477 33.97 29.36 19.48
N GLY A 478 34.29 28.43 18.58
CA GLY A 478 35.47 27.58 18.63
C GLY A 478 35.56 26.76 17.35
N GLY A 479 36.13 27.35 16.31
CA GLY A 479 36.43 26.62 15.08
C GLY A 479 37.51 25.58 15.32
N ASN A 480 37.42 24.44 14.64
CA ASN A 480 38.55 23.62 14.24
C ASN A 480 38.26 23.07 12.84
N ASN A 481 39.04 23.58 11.90
CA ASN A 481 39.13 23.15 10.52
C ASN A 481 39.99 21.88 10.46
N TRP A 482 39.44 20.78 9.96
CA TRP A 482 40.24 19.67 9.41
C TRP A 482 39.64 19.27 8.06
N GLY A 483 40.29 19.80 7.02
CA GLY A 483 40.70 19.07 5.81
C GLY A 483 39.75 18.04 5.23
N ILE A 484 39.19 18.43 4.08
CA ILE A 484 38.64 17.58 3.02
C ILE A 484 39.55 16.36 2.78
N GLY A 485 38.95 15.17 2.84
CA GLY A 485 39.46 13.94 2.25
C GLY A 485 38.34 13.27 1.47
N ASP A 486 38.43 13.37 0.13
CA ASP A 486 37.70 12.57 -0.84
C ASP A 486 37.76 11.08 -0.48
N GLY A 487 36.59 10.46 -0.34
CA GLY A 487 36.40 9.04 -0.07
C GLY A 487 35.73 8.33 -1.23
N SER A 488 36.36 8.38 -2.40
CA SER A 488 36.16 7.42 -3.49
C SER A 488 36.35 5.99 -2.97
N PHE A 489 35.30 5.15 -2.94
CA PHE A 489 35.46 3.70 -2.80
C PHE A 489 35.41 3.03 -4.16
N GLY A 490 36.48 3.27 -4.93
CA GLY A 490 37.06 2.25 -5.80
C GLY A 490 37.95 1.34 -4.95
N GLY A 491 38.03 0.05 -5.32
CA GLY A 491 38.86 -0.93 -4.61
C GLY A 491 40.31 -0.47 -4.45
N GLY A 492 40.80 -0.51 -3.21
CA GLY A 492 42.19 -0.25 -2.84
C GLY A 492 42.47 -0.80 -1.45
N GLY A 493 43.43 -1.72 -1.33
CA GLY A 493 43.72 -2.46 -0.10
C GLY A 493 44.30 -1.61 1.04
N GLY A 494 43.42 -1.16 1.95
CA GLY A 494 43.81 -0.72 3.29
C GLY A 494 43.91 -1.93 4.21
N SER A 495 45.03 -2.08 4.93
CA SER A 495 45.20 -3.14 5.93
C SER A 495 44.28 -2.89 7.13
N PHE A 496 43.46 -3.88 7.48
CA PHE A 496 42.60 -3.86 8.66
C PHE A 496 43.38 -3.51 9.94
N SER A 497 42.81 -2.68 10.83
CA SER A 497 43.39 -2.32 12.13
C SER A 497 42.33 -2.21 13.22
N CYS A 498 42.56 -2.88 14.36
CA CYS A 498 41.68 -2.83 15.52
C CYS A 498 41.43 -1.41 16.06
N ALA A 499 42.38 -0.48 15.90
CA ALA A 499 42.19 0.91 16.33
C ALA A 499 41.06 1.63 15.56
N SER A 500 40.73 1.17 14.35
CA SER A 500 39.67 1.75 13.51
C SER A 500 38.28 1.16 13.76
N VAL A 501 38.20 -0.04 14.35
CA VAL A 501 36.95 -0.80 14.49
C VAL A 501 36.55 -1.09 15.94
N GLY A 502 37.45 -0.87 16.91
CA GLY A 502 37.19 -1.06 18.34
C GLY A 502 37.20 -2.53 18.78
N THR A 503 36.93 -2.77 20.07
CA THR A 503 36.95 -4.11 20.70
C THR A 503 35.84 -5.01 20.14
N GLY A 504 36.16 -6.27 19.84
CA GLY A 504 35.20 -7.24 19.31
C GLY A 504 35.80 -8.16 18.24
N ASN A 505 34.97 -9.06 17.71
CA ASN A 505 35.33 -9.90 16.58
C ASN A 505 34.97 -9.18 15.28
N HIS A 506 35.88 -9.15 14.31
CA HIS A 506 35.69 -8.44 13.04
C HIS A 506 36.18 -9.29 11.88
N ALA A 507 35.47 -9.23 10.75
CA ALA A 507 35.85 -10.00 9.57
C ALA A 507 37.28 -9.68 9.10
N ASN A 508 38.02 -10.72 8.68
CA ASN A 508 39.28 -10.50 7.97
C ASN A 508 38.95 -10.21 6.49
N PRO A 509 39.21 -8.98 5.99
CA PRO A 509 38.83 -8.59 4.63
C PRO A 509 39.62 -9.34 3.54
N SER A 510 40.67 -10.07 3.91
CA SER A 510 41.51 -10.83 2.98
C SER A 510 41.29 -12.34 3.05
N ASN A 511 40.56 -12.84 4.06
CA ASN A 511 40.34 -14.27 4.25
C ASN A 511 39.04 -14.56 5.00
N CYS A 512 38.05 -15.07 4.27
CA CYS A 512 36.75 -15.43 4.82
C CYS A 512 36.81 -16.50 5.93
N ALA A 513 37.82 -17.37 5.92
CA ALA A 513 37.97 -18.42 6.93
C ALA A 513 38.60 -17.92 8.24
N SER A 514 39.01 -16.65 8.32
CA SER A 514 39.56 -16.04 9.52
C SER A 514 38.90 -14.72 9.89
N PHE A 515 39.09 -14.31 11.14
CA PHE A 515 38.59 -13.06 11.69
C PHE A 515 39.57 -12.53 12.73
N PHE A 516 39.51 -11.22 12.96
CA PHE A 516 40.33 -10.56 13.97
C PHE A 516 39.55 -10.39 15.26
N VAL A 517 40.17 -10.76 16.38
CA VAL A 517 39.72 -10.40 17.72
C VAL A 517 40.51 -9.18 18.16
N CYS A 518 39.79 -8.09 18.38
CA CYS A 518 40.34 -6.84 18.87
C CYS A 518 40.05 -6.71 20.36
N SER A 519 41.08 -6.48 21.16
CA SER A 519 40.95 -6.24 22.61
C SER A 519 41.76 -5.00 23.03
N GLU A 520 41.14 -4.12 23.80
CA GLU A 520 41.80 -2.94 24.36
C GLU A 520 42.82 -3.33 25.45
N THR A 521 43.95 -2.62 25.46
CA THR A 521 45.09 -2.79 26.38
C THR A 521 45.61 -1.41 26.78
N ASP A 522 46.42 -1.33 27.83
CA ASP A 522 46.95 -0.05 28.34
C ASP A 522 47.80 0.72 27.28
N ASP A 523 48.35 0.01 26.29
CA ASP A 523 49.16 0.57 25.20
C ASP A 523 48.39 0.73 23.86
N GLY A 524 47.06 0.56 23.86
CA GLY A 524 46.21 0.66 22.66
C GLY A 524 45.41 -0.62 22.38
N TYR A 525 45.29 -1.04 21.12
CA TYR A 525 44.54 -2.25 20.77
C TYR A 525 45.47 -3.42 20.43
N ARG A 526 45.20 -4.58 21.02
CA ARG A 526 45.77 -5.86 20.60
C ARG A 526 44.87 -6.49 19.53
N GLN A 527 45.48 -7.01 18.48
CA GLN A 527 44.84 -7.71 17.37
C GLN A 527 45.35 -9.15 17.29
N ASP A 528 44.45 -10.12 17.45
CA ASP A 528 44.75 -11.54 17.26
C ASP A 528 43.92 -12.09 16.08
N GLU A 529 44.54 -12.79 15.14
CA GLU A 529 43.82 -13.46 14.04
C GLU A 529 43.45 -14.89 14.44
N LEU A 530 42.17 -15.23 14.33
CA LEU A 530 41.64 -16.57 14.59
C LEU A 530 40.95 -17.14 13.35
N TYR A 531 40.89 -18.46 13.27
CA TYR A 531 40.27 -19.18 12.15
C TYR A 531 38.96 -19.83 12.59
N CYS A 532 37.98 -19.77 11.71
CA CYS A 532 36.75 -20.53 11.86
C CYS A 532 37.01 -22.05 11.74
N PRO A 533 36.14 -22.89 12.33
CA PRO A 533 36.18 -24.33 12.11
C PRO A 533 36.17 -24.66 10.61
N ALA A 534 36.83 -25.74 10.22
CA ALA A 534 36.99 -26.11 8.81
C ALA A 534 35.63 -26.20 8.09
N GLY A 535 35.49 -25.48 6.98
CA GLY A 535 34.27 -25.40 6.19
C GLY A 535 33.31 -24.25 6.55
N LEU A 536 33.66 -23.42 7.55
CA LEU A 536 32.92 -22.23 7.94
C LEU A 536 33.70 -20.94 7.62
N GLY A 537 32.97 -19.86 7.37
CA GLY A 537 33.49 -18.49 7.22
C GLY A 537 32.99 -17.58 8.35
N PHE A 538 33.70 -16.48 8.62
CA PHE A 538 33.26 -15.54 9.64
C PHE A 538 32.19 -14.59 9.09
N ASN A 539 31.00 -14.62 9.68
CA ASN A 539 29.88 -13.76 9.32
C ASN A 539 29.90 -12.49 10.19
N ASP A 540 30.20 -11.35 9.56
CA ASP A 540 30.33 -10.07 10.27
C ASP A 540 29.01 -9.55 10.85
N PHE A 541 27.86 -10.01 10.35
CA PHE A 541 26.55 -9.60 10.84
C PHE A 541 26.22 -10.22 12.20
N ILE A 542 26.53 -11.50 12.39
CA ILE A 542 26.30 -12.22 13.66
C ILE A 542 27.55 -12.29 14.55
N LYS A 543 28.70 -11.79 14.05
CA LYS A 543 30.01 -11.77 14.74
C LYS A 543 30.48 -13.17 15.17
N ALA A 544 30.20 -14.19 14.35
CA ALA A 544 30.51 -15.60 14.59
C ALA A 544 30.76 -16.39 13.30
N CYS A 545 31.32 -17.60 13.42
CA CYS A 545 31.53 -18.51 12.29
C CYS A 545 30.23 -19.16 11.83
N ASP A 546 29.97 -19.10 10.53
CA ASP A 546 28.77 -19.59 9.84
C ASP A 546 29.16 -20.23 8.49
N TRP A 547 28.18 -20.74 7.74
CA TRP A 547 28.41 -21.24 6.39
C TRP A 547 29.03 -20.18 5.49
N THR A 548 29.95 -20.60 4.61
CA THR A 548 30.78 -19.71 3.78
C THR A 548 30.00 -18.83 2.81
N ASP A 549 28.73 -19.12 2.56
CA ASP A 549 27.83 -18.30 1.72
C ASP A 549 27.37 -17.02 2.44
N ASN A 550 27.58 -16.92 3.75
CA ASN A 550 27.20 -15.79 4.62
C ASN A 550 28.41 -14.93 5.04
N CYS A 551 29.46 -15.01 4.22
CA CYS A 551 30.72 -14.30 4.31
C CYS A 551 30.91 -13.59 2.94
#